data_AF-A0A6C0GP46-F1
#
_entry.id   AF-A0A6C0GP46-F1
#
_cell.length_a   1.000
_cell.length_b   1.000
_cell.length_c   1.000
_cell.angle_alpha   90.00
_cell.angle_beta   90.00
_cell.angle_gamma   90.00
#
_symmetry.space_group_name_H-M   'P 1'
#
loop_
_entity.id
_entity.type
_entity.pdbx_description
1 polymer ?
#
loop_
_entity_poly.entity_id
_entity_poly.type
_entity_poly.pdbx_seq_one_letter_code
_entity_poly.pdbx_strand_id
1 'polypeptide(L)'
;MITTSQLCMLLLNIYFNVLVLSPLWQSYKAVRYNQVISSIGFDLTPESIRLEGEIDALMLDYVVKLRQINKIQDQAQALVAVQQVKLQLTKRVQKIAPELQLWKKSLSKQEAKNFTEKFLVKPYFKEINDLTFAFNLSNRGSNHTELVKAYQGLNEFMPVLFN
;
A
#
# COMPACT_ATOMS: atom_id res chain seq x y z
N MET A 1 -33.79 3.44 19.23
CA MET A 1 -32.39 3.75 19.62
C MET A 1 -31.47 3.07 18.63
N ILE A 2 -30.70 3.84 17.87
CA ILE A 2 -29.66 3.29 16.98
C ILE A 2 -28.47 2.96 17.87
N THR A 3 -28.00 1.72 17.83
CA THR A 3 -26.84 1.31 18.64
C THR A 3 -25.56 1.85 18.00
N THR A 4 -24.52 2.07 18.81
CA THR A 4 -23.20 2.52 18.35
C THR A 4 -22.62 1.65 17.22
N SER A 5 -22.96 0.35 17.20
CA SER A 5 -22.61 -0.59 16.13
C SER A 5 -23.32 -0.28 14.80
N GLN A 6 -24.61 0.08 14.85
CA GLN A 6 -25.37 0.49 13.67
C GLN A 6 -24.89 1.83 13.11
N LEU A 7 -24.43 2.72 13.98
CA LEU A 7 -23.85 4.01 13.58
C LEU A 7 -22.50 3.83 12.86
N CYS A 8 -21.64 2.92 13.33
CA CYS A 8 -20.39 2.58 12.64
C CYS A 8 -20.62 1.93 11.27
N MET A 9 -21.61 1.03 11.15
CA MET A 9 -21.98 0.40 9.88
C MET A 9 -22.51 1.43 8.87
N LEU A 10 -23.31 2.41 9.33
CA LEU A 10 -23.78 3.51 8.49
C LEU A 10 -22.66 4.43 8.03
N LEU A 11 -21.70 4.77 8.90
CA LEU A 11 -20.54 5.58 8.55
C LEU A 11 -19.60 4.86 7.58
N LEU A 12 -19.40 3.55 7.75
CA LEU A 12 -18.65 2.74 6.79
C LEU A 12 -19.34 2.67 5.42
N ASN A 13 -20.67 2.54 5.40
CA ASN A 13 -21.44 2.47 4.16
C ASN A 13 -21.48 3.82 3.42
N ILE A 14 -21.53 4.94 4.16
CA ILE A 14 -21.41 6.29 3.59
C ILE A 14 -19.99 6.52 3.05
N TYR A 15 -18.95 6.10 3.79
CA TYR A 15 -17.56 6.17 3.31
C TYR A 15 -17.34 5.33 2.04
N PHE A 16 -17.94 4.13 2.00
CA PHE A 16 -17.89 3.23 0.83
C PHE A 16 -18.61 3.82 -0.38
N ASN A 17 -19.80 4.41 -0.21
CA ASN A 17 -20.54 5.03 -1.32
C ASN A 17 -19.82 6.29 -1.83
N VAL A 18 -19.18 7.10 -0.97
CA VAL A 18 -18.44 8.30 -1.39
C VAL A 18 -17.14 7.94 -2.13
N LEU A 19 -16.43 6.88 -1.72
CA LEU A 19 -15.19 6.46 -2.39
C LEU A 19 -15.42 5.63 -3.65
N VAL A 20 -16.43 4.75 -3.67
CA VAL A 20 -16.68 3.80 -4.77
C VAL A 20 -17.55 4.38 -5.89
N LEU A 21 -18.47 5.31 -5.57
CA LEU A 21 -19.35 5.94 -6.57
C LEU A 21 -18.89 7.33 -7.02
N SER A 22 -17.72 7.80 -6.58
CA SER A 22 -17.16 9.01 -7.15
C SER A 22 -16.97 8.83 -8.67
N PRO A 23 -17.32 9.83 -9.51
CA PRO A 23 -17.21 9.73 -10.98
C PRO A 23 -15.78 9.45 -11.49
N LEU A 24 -14.77 9.61 -10.62
CA LEU A 24 -13.37 9.24 -10.86
C LEU A 24 -13.16 7.73 -10.98
N TRP A 25 -13.99 6.89 -10.34
CA TRP A 25 -13.90 5.42 -10.44
C TRP A 25 -14.54 4.86 -11.71
N GLN A 26 -15.61 5.48 -12.22
CA GLN A 26 -16.29 4.98 -13.42
C GLN A 26 -15.57 5.34 -14.73
N SER A 27 -14.78 6.41 -14.75
CA SER A 27 -13.94 6.78 -15.89
C SER A 27 -12.70 5.86 -16.06
N TYR A 28 -12.35 5.06 -15.05
CA TYR A 28 -11.17 4.19 -15.06
C TYR A 28 -11.36 2.83 -15.75
N LYS A 29 -12.60 2.41 -16.03
CA LYS A 29 -12.86 1.17 -16.79
C LYS A 29 -12.57 1.29 -18.30
N ALA A 30 -12.35 2.51 -18.81
CA ALA A 30 -12.14 2.74 -20.24
C ALA A 30 -10.67 2.78 -20.67
N VAL A 31 -9.71 2.94 -19.76
CA VAL A 31 -8.28 2.99 -20.14
C VAL A 31 -7.68 1.58 -20.05
N ARG A 32 -8.10 0.72 -20.99
CA ARG A 32 -7.38 -0.51 -21.27
C ARG A 32 -5.95 -0.16 -21.70
N TYR A 33 -4.96 -0.74 -21.03
CA TYR A 33 -3.79 -1.38 -21.63
C TYR A 33 -3.37 -0.85 -23.02
N ASN A 34 -2.85 0.38 -23.15
CA ASN A 34 -1.99 0.75 -24.30
C ASN A 34 -1.43 2.17 -24.30
N GLN A 35 -1.18 2.79 -23.16
CA GLN A 35 -0.39 4.02 -23.16
C GLN A 35 0.83 3.81 -22.29
N VAL A 36 1.91 3.47 -22.99
CA VAL A 36 3.21 4.12 -22.79
C VAL A 36 2.94 5.52 -22.25
N ILE A 37 3.10 5.72 -20.94
CA ILE A 37 3.25 7.07 -20.42
C ILE A 37 4.61 7.48 -20.93
N SER A 38 4.60 8.07 -22.13
CA SER A 38 5.68 8.89 -22.65
C SER A 38 6.03 9.87 -21.55
N SER A 39 7.16 9.66 -20.89
CA SER A 39 8.05 10.71 -20.37
C SER A 39 7.36 12.06 -20.09
N ILE A 40 6.45 12.13 -19.11
CA ILE A 40 5.94 13.42 -18.65
C ILE A 40 6.87 13.90 -17.54
N GLY A 41 7.98 14.50 -17.95
CA GLY A 41 8.81 15.39 -17.13
C GLY A 41 9.31 14.79 -15.82
N PHE A 42 9.64 13.51 -15.79
CA PHE A 42 10.39 12.94 -14.66
C PHE A 42 11.86 13.06 -14.99
N ASP A 43 12.64 13.74 -14.15
CA ASP A 43 14.10 13.78 -14.29
C ASP A 43 14.63 12.35 -14.11
N LEU A 44 14.94 11.69 -15.23
CA LEU A 44 15.45 10.31 -15.29
C LEU A 44 16.94 10.30 -14.90
N THR A 45 17.27 10.86 -13.75
CA THR A 45 18.62 10.77 -13.21
C THR A 45 18.93 9.31 -12.88
N PRO A 46 20.18 8.85 -13.01
CA PRO A 46 20.57 7.50 -12.59
C PRO A 46 20.15 7.18 -11.14
N GLU A 47 20.15 8.20 -10.28
CA GLU A 47 19.73 8.10 -8.89
C GLU A 47 18.22 7.86 -8.76
N SER A 48 17.38 8.57 -9.54
CA SER A 48 15.93 8.33 -9.55
C SER A 48 15.59 6.90 -9.99
N ILE A 49 16.24 6.40 -11.06
CA ILE A 49 16.00 5.04 -11.58
C ILE A 49 16.40 4.00 -10.55
N ARG A 50 17.53 4.21 -9.85
CA ARG A 50 17.99 3.30 -8.80
C ARG A 50 17.04 3.28 -7.61
N LEU A 51 16.64 4.46 -7.10
CA LEU A 51 15.70 4.58 -5.98
C LEU A 51 14.33 3.97 -6.32
N GLU A 52 13.81 4.22 -7.52
CA GLU A 52 12.58 3.60 -7.98
C GLU A 52 12.69 2.07 -8.01
N GLY A 53 13.79 1.54 -8.52
CA GLY A 53 14.06 0.09 -8.53
C GLY A 53 14.14 -0.51 -7.13
N GLU A 54 14.73 0.20 -6.17
CA GLU A 54 14.78 -0.26 -4.77
C GLU A 54 13.40 -0.27 -4.10
N ILE A 55 12.57 0.74 -4.38
CA ILE A 55 11.18 0.77 -3.91
C ILE A 55 10.39 -0.36 -4.57
N ASP A 56 10.50 -0.56 -5.89
CA ASP A 56 9.80 -1.65 -6.59
C ASP A 56 10.19 -3.01 -6.03
N ALA A 57 11.48 -3.27 -5.81
CA ALA A 57 11.97 -4.50 -5.21
C ALA A 57 11.47 -4.68 -3.76
N LEU A 58 11.29 -3.59 -3.01
CA LEU A 58 10.71 -3.63 -1.67
C LEU A 58 9.22 -3.98 -1.72
N MET A 59 8.46 -3.34 -2.60
CA MET A 59 7.01 -3.53 -2.71
C MET A 59 6.65 -4.91 -3.26
N LEU A 60 7.42 -5.43 -4.22
CA LEU A 60 7.25 -6.78 -4.77
C LEU A 60 7.55 -7.85 -3.72
N ASP A 61 8.64 -7.70 -2.95
CA ASP A 61 8.94 -8.59 -1.83
C ASP A 61 7.81 -8.54 -0.78
N TYR A 62 7.32 -7.34 -0.46
CA TYR A 62 6.20 -7.16 0.48
C TYR A 62 4.94 -7.92 0.03
N VAL A 63 4.57 -7.83 -1.25
CA VAL A 63 3.46 -8.62 -1.83
C VAL A 63 3.68 -10.11 -1.61
N VAL A 64 4.87 -10.63 -1.90
CA VAL A 64 5.19 -12.05 -1.74
C VAL A 64 5.05 -12.47 -0.26
N LYS A 65 5.53 -11.65 0.67
CA LYS A 65 5.41 -11.90 2.11
C LYS A 65 3.95 -11.87 2.58
N LEU A 66 3.15 -10.91 2.12
CA LEU A 66 1.71 -10.86 2.43
C LEU A 66 0.97 -12.10 1.91
N ARG A 67 1.25 -12.55 0.69
CA ARG A 67 0.69 -13.81 0.16
C ARG A 67 1.04 -15.00 1.04
N GLN A 68 2.28 -15.07 1.53
CA GLN A 68 2.72 -16.14 2.43
C GLN A 68 1.97 -16.09 3.75
N ILE A 69 1.89 -14.92 4.40
CA ILE A 69 1.15 -14.72 5.66
C ILE A 69 -0.32 -15.14 5.51
N ASN A 70 -0.98 -14.72 4.43
CA ASN A 70 -2.40 -15.03 4.21
C ASN A 70 -2.66 -16.54 4.02
N LYS A 71 -1.65 -17.32 3.63
CA LYS A 71 -1.74 -18.80 3.52
C LYS A 71 -1.53 -19.53 4.84
N ILE A 72 -0.96 -18.89 5.86
CA ILE A 72 -0.73 -19.52 7.17
C ILE A 72 -2.05 -19.62 7.91
N GLN A 73 -2.53 -20.84 8.18
CA GLN A 73 -3.79 -21.07 8.90
C GLN A 73 -3.66 -20.87 10.41
N ASP A 74 -2.50 -21.22 10.98
CA ASP A 74 -2.19 -21.04 12.39
C ASP A 74 -1.96 -19.55 12.73
N GLN A 75 -2.66 -19.05 13.74
CA GLN A 75 -2.66 -17.62 14.05
C GLN A 75 -1.39 -17.17 14.77
N ALA A 76 -0.79 -18.03 15.60
CA ALA A 76 0.46 -17.73 16.29
C ALA A 76 1.63 -17.68 15.30
N GLN A 77 1.69 -18.64 14.37
CA GLN A 77 2.68 -18.65 13.29
C GLN A 77 2.51 -17.44 12.37
N ALA A 78 1.27 -17.07 12.05
CA ALA A 78 1.02 -15.88 11.24
C ALA A 78 1.44 -14.58 11.94
N LEU A 79 1.22 -14.48 13.26
CA LEU A 79 1.66 -13.33 14.05
C LEU A 79 3.19 -13.19 14.03
N VAL A 80 3.90 -14.30 14.25
CA VAL A 80 5.38 -14.31 14.18
C VAL A 80 5.84 -13.90 12.78
N ALA A 81 5.20 -14.43 11.72
CA ALA A 81 5.54 -14.08 10.35
C ALA A 81 5.31 -12.58 10.06
N VAL A 82 4.19 -12.01 10.50
CA VAL A 82 3.88 -10.58 10.38
C VAL A 82 4.95 -9.73 11.08
N GLN A 83 5.32 -10.08 12.32
CA GLN A 83 6.33 -9.34 13.07
C GLN A 83 7.72 -9.40 12.40
N GLN A 84 8.11 -10.57 11.88
CA GLN A 84 9.36 -10.72 11.13
C GLN A 84 9.37 -9.89 9.85
N VAL A 85 8.26 -9.90 9.10
CA VAL A 85 8.11 -9.08 7.88
C VAL A 85 8.15 -7.60 8.24
N LYS A 86 7.47 -7.16 9.30
CA LYS A 86 7.54 -5.78 9.78
C LYS A 86 8.99 -5.36 10.06
N LEU A 87 9.74 -6.18 10.81
CA LEU A 87 11.14 -5.90 11.12
C LEU A 87 12.01 -5.77 9.86
N GLN A 88 11.84 -6.67 8.90
CA GLN A 88 12.58 -6.65 7.63
C GLN A 88 12.26 -5.41 6.80
N LEU A 89 10.97 -5.06 6.69
CA LEU A 89 10.51 -3.86 5.99
C LEU A 89 11.06 -2.60 6.65
N THR A 90 10.95 -2.46 7.97
CA THR A 90 11.48 -1.30 8.70
C THR A 90 12.97 -1.12 8.44
N LYS A 91 13.78 -2.19 8.49
CA LYS A 91 15.22 -2.11 8.21
C LYS A 91 15.51 -1.65 6.78
N ARG A 92 14.79 -2.18 5.79
CA ARG A 92 14.98 -1.80 4.38
C ARG A 92 14.55 -0.36 4.14
N VAL A 93 13.41 0.05 4.70
CA VAL A 93 12.92 1.43 4.59
C VAL A 93 13.86 2.41 5.27
N GLN A 94 14.41 2.10 6.44
CA GLN A 94 15.41 2.94 7.11
C GLN A 94 16.67 3.16 6.27
N LYS A 95 17.05 2.19 5.43
CA LYS A 95 18.18 2.33 4.51
C LYS A 95 17.87 3.26 3.34
N ILE A 96 16.66 3.18 2.79
CA ILE A 96 16.25 3.92 1.57
C ILE A 96 15.73 5.33 1.91
N ALA A 97 15.07 5.49 3.06
CA ALA A 97 14.35 6.72 3.43
C ALA A 97 15.20 8.00 3.43
N PRO A 98 16.45 8.03 3.94
CA PRO A 98 17.25 9.24 3.92
C PRO A 98 17.52 9.76 2.51
N GLU A 99 17.89 8.85 1.61
CA GLU A 99 18.20 9.17 0.22
C GLU A 99 16.93 9.54 -0.55
N LEU A 100 15.84 8.80 -0.34
CA LEU A 100 14.53 9.11 -0.90
C LEU A 100 14.05 10.50 -0.49
N GLN A 101 14.26 10.90 0.78
CA GLN A 101 13.88 12.23 1.27
C GLN A 101 14.73 13.34 0.66
N LEU A 102 16.04 13.13 0.49
CA LEU A 102 16.92 14.10 -0.17
C LEU A 102 16.50 14.29 -1.63
N TRP A 103 16.27 13.20 -2.35
CA TRP A 103 15.80 13.25 -3.72
C TRP A 103 14.40 13.88 -3.83
N LYS A 104 13.43 13.52 -2.98
CA LYS A 104 12.11 14.18 -2.96
C LYS A 104 12.19 15.70 -2.76
N LYS A 105 13.15 16.17 -1.97
CA LYS A 105 13.38 17.61 -1.75
C LYS A 105 13.99 18.31 -2.98
N SER A 106 14.67 17.58 -3.86
CA SER A 106 15.16 18.15 -5.12
C SER A 106 14.09 18.22 -6.20
N LEU A 107 12.97 17.50 -6.05
CA LEU A 107 11.85 17.52 -6.99
C LEU A 107 11.02 18.81 -6.85
N SER A 108 10.54 19.32 -7.98
CA SER A 108 9.45 20.29 -7.98
C SER A 108 8.16 19.67 -7.44
N LYS A 109 7.20 20.53 -7.07
CA LYS A 109 5.88 20.08 -6.59
C LYS A 109 5.14 19.20 -7.60
N GLN A 110 5.29 19.47 -8.91
CA GLN A 110 4.65 18.68 -9.95
C GLN A 110 5.34 17.32 -10.12
N GLU A 111 6.66 17.27 -10.04
CA GLU A 111 7.42 16.01 -10.12
C GLU A 111 7.15 15.12 -8.91
N ALA A 112 7.10 15.68 -7.71
CA ALA A 112 6.74 14.96 -6.49
C ALA A 112 5.32 14.35 -6.59
N LYS A 113 4.38 15.09 -7.19
CA LYS A 113 3.02 14.58 -7.45
C LYS A 113 3.04 13.44 -8.48
N ASN A 114 3.74 13.63 -9.60
CA ASN A 114 3.87 12.62 -10.64
C ASN A 114 4.54 11.33 -10.12
N PHE A 115 5.52 11.46 -9.22
CA PHE A 115 6.13 10.34 -8.53
C PHE A 115 5.08 9.52 -7.79
N THR A 116 4.33 10.14 -6.87
CA THR A 116 3.32 9.41 -6.09
C THR A 116 2.24 8.78 -6.98
N GLU A 117 1.76 9.50 -8.00
CA GLU A 117 0.76 8.97 -8.95
C GLU A 117 1.29 7.77 -9.75
N LYS A 118 2.54 7.83 -10.22
CA LYS A 118 3.20 6.72 -10.94
C LYS A 118 3.29 5.47 -10.07
N PHE A 119 3.56 5.62 -8.78
CA PHE A 119 3.64 4.48 -7.87
C PHE A 119 2.26 3.90 -7.59
N LEU A 120 1.23 4.71 -7.35
CA LEU A 120 -0.14 4.26 -7.05
C LEU A 120 -0.78 3.39 -8.14
N VAL A 121 -0.38 3.56 -9.41
CA VAL A 121 -0.89 2.75 -10.52
C VAL A 121 -0.15 1.43 -10.72
N LYS A 122 0.93 1.18 -9.97
CA LYS A 122 1.70 -0.07 -10.13
C LYS A 122 0.91 -1.29 -9.61
N PRO A 123 1.09 -2.48 -10.23
CA PRO A 123 0.28 -3.66 -9.92
C PRO A 123 0.33 -4.10 -8.45
N TYR A 124 1.47 -3.92 -7.79
CA TYR A 124 1.64 -4.33 -6.40
C TYR A 124 0.75 -3.54 -5.43
N PHE A 125 0.34 -2.30 -5.74
CA PHE A 125 -0.58 -1.55 -4.87
C PHE A 125 -1.97 -2.17 -4.85
N LYS A 126 -2.48 -2.49 -6.05
CA LYS A 126 -3.75 -3.22 -6.18
C LYS A 126 -3.68 -4.52 -5.39
N GLU A 127 -2.60 -5.25 -5.55
CA GLU A 127 -2.46 -6.55 -4.90
C GLU A 127 -2.33 -6.46 -3.37
N ILE A 128 -1.59 -5.48 -2.84
CA ILE A 128 -1.52 -5.23 -1.40
C ILE A 128 -2.92 -4.92 -0.84
N ASN A 129 -3.70 -4.12 -1.56
CA ASN A 129 -5.08 -3.82 -1.17
C ASN A 129 -5.96 -5.07 -1.19
N ASP A 130 -5.86 -5.88 -2.23
CA ASP A 130 -6.63 -7.14 -2.36
C ASP A 130 -6.27 -8.13 -1.23
N LEU A 131 -4.97 -8.27 -0.90
CA LEU A 131 -4.49 -9.14 0.18
C LEU A 131 -4.91 -8.63 1.57
N THR A 132 -4.86 -7.31 1.77
CA THR A 132 -5.30 -6.67 3.02
C THR A 132 -6.81 -6.83 3.21
N PHE A 133 -7.58 -6.65 2.13
CA PHE A 133 -9.01 -6.86 2.13
C PHE A 133 -9.38 -8.32 2.41
N ALA A 134 -8.71 -9.28 1.76
CA ALA A 134 -8.91 -10.71 2.01
C ALA A 134 -8.59 -11.09 3.47
N PHE A 135 -7.54 -10.51 4.06
CA PHE A 135 -7.24 -10.70 5.48
C PHE A 135 -8.37 -10.19 6.37
N ASN A 136 -8.88 -8.97 6.12
CA ASN A 136 -9.96 -8.38 6.90
C ASN A 136 -11.29 -9.11 6.77
N LEU A 137 -11.59 -9.69 5.60
CA LEU A 137 -12.78 -10.52 5.38
C LEU A 137 -12.67 -11.91 6.00
N SER A 138 -11.45 -12.39 6.28
CA SER A 138 -11.28 -13.67 6.94
C SER A 138 -11.73 -13.57 8.40
N ASN A 139 -12.36 -14.62 8.94
CA ASN A 139 -12.74 -14.72 10.36
C ASN A 139 -11.53 -14.66 11.33
N ARG A 140 -10.31 -14.54 10.79
CA ARG A 140 -9.08 -14.27 11.55
C ARG A 140 -9.05 -12.85 12.09
N GLY A 141 -9.62 -11.89 11.34
CA GLY A 141 -9.68 -10.48 11.71
C GLY A 141 -10.63 -10.18 12.87
N SER A 142 -11.59 -11.06 13.15
CA SER A 142 -12.56 -10.88 14.24
C SER A 142 -12.14 -11.53 15.56
N ASN A 143 -11.24 -12.52 15.53
CA ASN A 143 -10.97 -13.38 16.70
C ASN A 143 -9.57 -13.18 17.31
N HIS A 144 -8.65 -12.47 16.63
CA HIS A 144 -7.28 -12.26 17.10
C HIS A 144 -6.83 -10.80 16.96
N THR A 145 -7.17 -9.98 17.96
CA THR A 145 -6.87 -8.54 18.02
C THR A 145 -5.38 -8.21 17.82
N GLU A 146 -4.47 -9.04 18.34
CA GLU A 146 -3.03 -8.83 18.18
C GLU A 146 -2.55 -9.02 16.74
N LEU A 147 -3.07 -10.04 16.05
CA LEU A 147 -2.74 -10.28 14.65
C LEU A 147 -3.26 -9.15 13.75
N VAL A 148 -4.46 -8.64 14.03
CA VAL A 148 -5.02 -7.48 13.32
C VAL A 148 -4.14 -6.25 13.50
N LYS A 149 -3.77 -5.93 14.75
CA LYS A 149 -2.88 -4.79 15.03
C LYS A 149 -1.53 -4.95 14.35
N ALA A 150 -0.95 -6.15 14.39
CA ALA A 150 0.32 -6.44 13.74
C ALA A 150 0.22 -6.27 12.22
N TYR A 151 -0.86 -6.75 11.61
CA TYR A 151 -1.10 -6.66 10.17
C TYR A 151 -1.33 -5.21 9.71
N GLN A 152 -2.13 -4.43 10.46
CA GLN A 152 -2.31 -2.99 10.24
C GLN A 152 -0.96 -2.26 10.32
N GLY A 153 -0.13 -2.66 11.28
CA GLY A 153 1.22 -2.14 11.48
C GLY A 153 2.20 -2.43 10.33
N LEU A 154 1.87 -3.33 9.41
CA LEU A 154 2.68 -3.55 8.21
C LEU A 154 2.57 -2.38 7.23
N ASN A 155 1.49 -1.60 7.22
CA ASN A 155 1.32 -0.49 6.28
C ASN A 155 1.90 0.84 6.77
N GLU A 156 2.42 0.89 8.00
CA GLU A 156 3.00 2.10 8.63
C GLU A 156 4.20 2.67 7.87
N PHE A 157 4.88 1.87 7.03
CA PHE A 157 6.02 2.36 6.24
C PHE A 157 5.60 3.08 4.94
N MET A 158 4.36 2.87 4.45
CA MET A 158 3.90 3.43 3.17
C MET A 158 3.99 4.96 3.13
N PRO A 159 3.59 5.70 4.20
CA PRO A 159 3.78 7.16 4.24
C PRO A 159 5.24 7.59 4.08
N VAL A 160 6.20 6.83 4.61
CA VAL A 160 7.64 7.16 4.49
C VAL A 160 8.09 7.11 3.03
N LEU A 161 7.53 6.18 2.25
CA LEU A 161 7.88 5.99 0.85
C LEU A 161 7.14 6.97 -0.08
N PHE A 162 5.91 7.38 0.27
CA PHE A 162 5.03 8.07 -0.70
C PHE A 162 4.53 9.47 -0.30
N ASN A 163 4.73 9.90 0.96
CA ASN A 163 4.53 11.30 1.39
C ASN A 163 5.85 12.07 1.39
#